data_AF-A0A4Y2QI30-F1
#
_entry.id   AF-A0A4Y2QI30-F1
#
_cell.length_a   1.000
_cell.length_b   1.000
_cell.length_c   1.000
_cell.angle_alpha   90.00
_cell.angle_beta   90.00
_cell.angle_gamma   90.00
#
_symmetry.space_group_name_H-M   'P 1'
#
loop_
_entity.id
_entity.type
_entity.pdbx_description
1 polymer ?
#
loop_
_entity_poly.entity_id
_entity_poly.type
_entity_poly.pdbx_seq_one_letter_code
_entity_poly.pdbx_strand_id
1 'polypeptide(L)'
;MKIEDVKSEVKGKTEEVEHKVQGKIGDNDRRLSELEDRPFSFSACPEFMHPRPTIKSLTFEGQTSWTVFKTQFDVVSSTNEWTDFVKASQLAASLRGSAAKILQEIPADKLTDLTTLEKALESRFGDNHLRQFYRTELKTRRQQPGESLQVLAADVGRLMSLAYAECPLDVRESLTAQYFVDAIKEKETQLSTRLMDLMGLKSALAYSMK
;
A
#
# COMPACT_ATOMS: atom_id res chain seq x y z
N MET A 1 30.48 -30.45 -73.16
CA MET A 1 30.25 -30.99 -71.80
C MET A 1 28.92 -31.70 -71.82
N LYS A 2 28.88 -33.02 -71.61
CA LYS A 2 27.67 -33.82 -71.78
C LYS A 2 26.80 -33.63 -70.53
N ILE A 3 25.48 -33.54 -70.71
CA ILE A 3 24.49 -33.35 -69.63
C ILE A 3 24.62 -34.45 -68.55
N GLU A 4 25.11 -35.61 -68.96
CA GLU A 4 25.38 -36.77 -68.10
C GLU A 4 26.51 -36.54 -67.08
N ASP A 5 27.55 -35.79 -67.45
CA ASP A 5 28.67 -35.43 -66.55
C ASP A 5 28.22 -34.42 -65.48
N VAL A 6 27.34 -33.48 -65.85
CA VAL A 6 26.76 -32.51 -64.91
C VAL A 6 25.84 -33.22 -63.91
N LYS A 7 25.08 -34.23 -64.37
CA LYS A 7 24.15 -34.99 -63.54
C LYS A 7 24.87 -35.84 -62.50
N SER A 8 26.00 -36.47 -62.86
CA SER A 8 26.81 -37.25 -61.92
C SER A 8 27.49 -36.35 -60.88
N GLU A 9 27.98 -35.17 -61.28
CA GLU A 9 28.58 -34.20 -60.36
C GLU A 9 27.57 -33.62 -59.35
N VAL A 10 26.36 -33.26 -59.83
CA VAL A 10 25.27 -32.78 -58.95
C VAL A 10 24.84 -33.87 -57.98
N LYS A 11 24.77 -35.13 -58.42
CA LYS A 11 24.42 -36.25 -57.54
C LYS A 11 25.46 -36.45 -56.43
N GLY A 12 26.75 -36.45 -56.77
CA GLY A 12 27.83 -36.57 -55.78
C GLY A 12 27.84 -35.43 -54.76
N LYS A 13 27.63 -34.19 -55.21
CA LYS A 13 27.50 -33.02 -54.31
C LYS A 13 26.28 -33.12 -53.39
N THR A 14 25.19 -33.72 -53.86
CA THR A 14 23.98 -33.90 -53.03
C THR A 14 24.23 -34.92 -51.93
N GLU A 15 24.85 -36.05 -52.26
CA GLU A 15 25.22 -37.10 -51.29
C GLU A 15 26.22 -36.58 -50.24
N GLU A 16 27.19 -35.75 -50.65
CA GLU A 16 28.13 -35.11 -49.72
C GLU A 16 27.44 -34.15 -48.73
N VAL A 17 26.49 -33.34 -49.22
CA VAL A 17 25.70 -32.44 -48.39
C VAL A 17 24.84 -33.22 -47.41
N GLU A 18 24.23 -34.32 -47.85
CA GLU A 18 23.39 -35.18 -47.01
C GLU A 18 24.20 -35.77 -45.85
N HIS A 19 25.37 -36.35 -46.12
CA HIS A 19 26.27 -36.86 -45.08
C HIS A 19 26.71 -35.76 -44.08
N LYS A 20 27.00 -34.56 -44.57
CA LYS A 20 27.40 -33.42 -43.71
C LYS A 20 26.27 -32.93 -42.82
N VAL A 21 25.03 -32.95 -43.31
CA VAL A 21 23.84 -32.60 -42.53
C VAL A 21 23.60 -33.66 -41.45
N GLN A 22 23.70 -34.93 -41.81
CA GLN A 22 23.47 -36.04 -40.89
C GLN A 22 24.48 -36.06 -39.74
N GLY A 23 25.76 -35.75 -40.01
CA GLY A 23 26.78 -35.57 -38.97
C GLY A 23 26.47 -34.42 -38.01
N LYS A 24 26.05 -33.26 -38.53
CA LYS A 24 25.68 -32.10 -37.71
C LYS A 24 24.45 -32.34 -36.83
N ILE A 25 23.49 -33.12 -37.31
CA ILE A 25 22.31 -33.51 -36.52
C ILE A 25 22.76 -34.37 -35.34
N GLY A 26 23.63 -35.37 -35.57
CA GLY A 26 24.19 -36.19 -34.50
C GLY A 26 24.99 -35.40 -33.46
N ASP A 27 25.80 -34.43 -33.89
CA ASP A 27 26.54 -33.54 -32.98
C ASP A 27 25.59 -32.65 -32.14
N ASN A 28 24.52 -32.15 -32.74
CA ASN A 28 23.53 -31.35 -32.03
C ASN A 28 22.72 -32.18 -31.05
N ASP A 29 22.29 -33.39 -31.42
CA ASP A 29 21.58 -34.31 -30.52
C ASP A 29 22.45 -34.67 -29.32
N ARG A 30 23.74 -34.93 -29.55
CA ARG A 30 24.70 -35.16 -28.46
C ARG A 30 24.84 -33.95 -27.54
N ARG A 31 24.96 -32.74 -28.09
CA ARG A 31 25.01 -31.50 -27.30
C ARG A 31 23.71 -31.23 -26.54
N LEU A 32 22.57 -31.65 -27.07
CA LEU A 32 21.28 -31.57 -26.42
C LEU A 32 21.22 -32.51 -25.22
N SER A 33 21.65 -33.77 -25.38
CA SER A 33 21.74 -34.73 -24.27
C SER A 33 22.69 -34.26 -23.17
N GLU A 34 23.86 -33.70 -23.53
CA GLU A 34 24.80 -33.12 -22.56
C GLU A 34 24.21 -31.90 -21.80
N LEU A 35 23.24 -31.19 -22.39
CA LEU A 35 22.53 -30.08 -21.75
C LEU A 35 21.35 -30.53 -20.89
N GLU A 36 20.66 -31.62 -21.26
CA GLU A 36 19.58 -32.23 -20.47
C GLU A 36 20.12 -32.96 -19.24
N ASP A 37 21.26 -33.64 -19.35
CA ASP A 37 21.93 -34.34 -18.24
C ASP A 37 22.68 -33.39 -17.30
N ARG A 38 22.86 -32.12 -17.69
CA ARG A 38 23.40 -31.10 -16.82
C ARG A 38 22.26 -30.66 -15.89
N PRO A 39 22.30 -31.00 -14.58
CA PRO A 39 21.31 -30.46 -13.67
C PRO A 39 21.43 -28.93 -13.75
N PHE A 40 20.38 -28.28 -14.25
CA PHE A 40 20.21 -26.84 -14.08
C PHE A 40 19.98 -26.56 -12.60
N SER A 41 21.03 -26.71 -11.78
CA SER A 41 21.05 -26.20 -10.42
C SER A 41 21.34 -24.70 -10.50
N PHE A 42 20.36 -23.94 -10.99
CA PHE A 42 20.22 -22.54 -10.58
C PHE A 42 19.85 -22.42 -9.09
N SER A 43 19.60 -23.57 -8.44
CA SER A 43 19.45 -23.71 -7.00
C SER A 43 20.81 -23.98 -6.35
N ALA A 44 21.21 -23.04 -5.48
CA ALA A 44 22.34 -23.07 -4.55
C ALA A 44 23.64 -22.35 -4.99
N CYS A 45 23.53 -21.07 -5.36
CA CYS A 45 24.57 -20.11 -4.94
C CYS A 45 24.35 -19.81 -3.44
N PRO A 46 25.27 -20.16 -2.53
CA PRO A 46 25.12 -19.89 -1.10
C PRO A 46 25.04 -18.40 -0.76
N GLU A 47 25.56 -17.52 -1.63
CA GLU A 47 25.56 -16.07 -1.47
C GLU A 47 24.17 -15.42 -1.62
N PHE A 48 23.17 -16.12 -2.16
CA PHE A 48 21.78 -15.64 -2.28
C PHE A 48 20.82 -16.34 -1.31
N MET A 49 21.32 -17.20 -0.41
CA MET A 49 20.53 -17.89 0.62
C MET A 49 20.28 -16.99 1.85
N HIS A 50 19.99 -15.71 1.64
CA HIS A 50 19.26 -14.99 2.68
C HIS A 50 17.82 -15.50 2.62
N PRO A 51 17.28 -16.13 3.69
CA PRO A 51 15.84 -16.35 3.74
C PRO A 51 15.19 -15.00 3.50
N ARG A 52 14.41 -14.87 2.41
CA ARG A 52 13.65 -13.65 2.14
C ARG A 52 12.93 -13.30 3.44
N PRO A 53 13.12 -12.09 3.99
CA PRO A 53 12.46 -11.70 5.22
C PRO A 53 10.98 -12.01 5.04
N THR A 54 10.42 -12.89 5.86
CA THR A 54 8.98 -13.16 5.84
C THR A 54 8.34 -11.89 6.34
N ILE A 55 8.01 -10.98 5.42
CA ILE A 55 7.38 -9.72 5.77
C ILE A 55 6.07 -10.09 6.46
N LYS A 56 5.96 -9.69 7.73
CA LYS A 56 4.75 -9.92 8.54
C LYS A 56 3.54 -9.47 7.72
N SER A 57 2.48 -10.26 7.75
CA SER A 57 1.24 -9.95 7.05
C SER A 57 0.78 -8.54 7.44
N LEU A 58 0.82 -7.62 6.49
CA LEU A 58 0.20 -6.31 6.64
C LEU A 58 -1.29 -6.54 6.94
N THR A 59 -1.81 -5.77 7.90
CA THR A 59 -3.21 -5.87 8.32
C THR A 59 -3.83 -4.49 8.25
N PHE A 60 -5.00 -4.39 7.62
CA PHE A 60 -5.78 -3.15 7.54
C PHE A 60 -7.17 -3.36 8.10
N GLU A 61 -7.50 -2.65 9.18
CA GLU A 61 -8.80 -2.72 9.85
C GLU A 61 -9.68 -1.47 9.61
N GLY A 62 -9.11 -0.42 9.00
CA GLY A 62 -9.79 0.85 8.67
C GLY A 62 -9.51 2.03 9.61
N GLN A 63 -8.70 1.85 10.65
CA GLN A 63 -8.38 2.90 11.65
C GLN A 63 -7.13 3.71 11.29
N THR A 64 -6.17 3.10 10.60
CA THR A 64 -5.01 3.80 10.04
C THR A 64 -5.39 4.47 8.72
N SER A 65 -4.72 5.56 8.33
CA SER A 65 -4.94 6.17 7.01
C SER A 65 -4.70 5.13 5.90
N TRP A 66 -5.63 5.05 4.97
CA TRP A 66 -5.53 4.20 3.78
C TRP A 66 -4.27 4.53 2.98
N THR A 67 -3.93 5.81 2.82
CA THR A 67 -2.72 6.28 2.12
C THR A 67 -1.44 5.72 2.74
N VAL A 68 -1.36 5.72 4.08
CA VAL A 68 -0.21 5.17 4.83
C VAL A 68 -0.10 3.66 4.61
N PHE A 69 -1.22 2.94 4.74
CA PHE A 69 -1.26 1.50 4.51
C PHE A 69 -0.87 1.15 3.07
N LYS A 70 -1.43 1.86 2.08
CA LYS A 70 -1.14 1.66 0.66
C LYS A 70 0.34 1.87 0.37
N THR A 71 0.96 2.91 0.91
CA THR A 71 2.40 3.15 0.75
C THR A 71 3.24 1.99 1.31
N GLN A 72 2.90 1.48 2.50
CA GLN A 72 3.58 0.31 3.07
C GLN A 72 3.38 -0.94 2.19
N PHE A 73 2.16 -1.15 1.71
CA PHE A 73 1.82 -2.26 0.82
C PHE A 73 2.58 -2.18 -0.52
N ASP A 74 2.73 -0.99 -1.10
CA ASP A 74 3.45 -0.77 -2.34
C ASP A 74 4.95 -1.04 -2.19
N VAL A 75 5.55 -0.62 -1.08
CA VAL A 75 6.96 -0.94 -0.74
C VAL A 75 7.16 -2.45 -0.63
N VAL A 76 6.27 -3.13 0.11
CA VAL A 76 6.33 -4.57 0.31
C VAL A 76 6.14 -5.32 -1.01
N SER A 77 5.13 -4.95 -1.79
CA SER A 77 4.83 -5.63 -3.06
C SER A 77 5.93 -5.43 -4.10
N SER A 78 6.54 -4.23 -4.15
CA SER A 78 7.67 -3.95 -5.05
C SER A 78 8.92 -4.74 -4.66
N THR A 79 9.23 -4.83 -3.36
CA THR A 79 10.37 -5.60 -2.84
C THR A 79 10.22 -7.09 -3.14
N ASN A 80 8.99 -7.59 -3.25
CA ASN A 80 8.69 -8.99 -3.55
C ASN A 80 8.31 -9.25 -5.01
N GLU A 81 8.38 -8.24 -5.89
CA GLU A 81 8.05 -8.35 -7.31
C GLU A 81 6.66 -8.96 -7.57
N TRP A 82 5.68 -8.59 -6.74
CA TRP A 82 4.32 -9.13 -6.89
C TRP A 82 3.66 -8.64 -8.18
N THR A 83 3.04 -9.58 -8.90
CA THR A 83 2.12 -9.26 -10.00
C THR A 83 0.84 -8.64 -9.46
N ASP A 84 0.09 -7.93 -10.30
CA ASP A 84 -1.17 -7.28 -9.88
C ASP A 84 -2.19 -8.28 -9.33
N PHE A 85 -2.21 -9.51 -9.86
CA PHE A 85 -3.03 -10.59 -9.32
C PHE A 85 -2.63 -10.98 -7.88
N VAL A 86 -1.32 -11.10 -7.62
CA VAL A 86 -0.80 -11.41 -6.27
C VAL A 86 -1.05 -10.23 -5.33
N LYS A 87 -0.89 -8.99 -5.80
CA LYS A 87 -1.23 -7.79 -5.05
C LYS A 87 -2.71 -7.77 -4.68
N ALA A 88 -3.63 -8.02 -5.62
CA ALA A 88 -5.06 -8.07 -5.34
C ALA A 88 -5.40 -9.13 -4.28
N SER A 89 -4.86 -10.34 -4.44
CA SER A 89 -5.07 -11.45 -3.51
C SER A 89 -4.53 -11.12 -2.11
N GLN A 90 -3.33 -10.56 -2.03
CA GLN A 90 -2.71 -10.21 -0.75
C GLN A 90 -3.39 -9.01 -0.09
N LEU A 91 -3.84 -8.04 -0.89
CA LEU A 91 -4.61 -6.90 -0.42
C LEU A 91 -5.92 -7.38 0.20
N ALA A 92 -6.69 -8.23 -0.49
CA ALA A 92 -7.90 -8.83 0.06
C ALA A 92 -7.61 -9.63 1.34
N ALA A 93 -6.54 -10.42 1.36
CA ALA A 93 -6.10 -11.19 2.52
C ALA A 93 -5.60 -10.33 3.69
N SER A 94 -5.23 -9.08 3.47
CA SER A 94 -4.79 -8.12 4.51
C SER A 94 -5.95 -7.43 5.23
N LEU A 95 -7.15 -7.41 4.62
CA LEU A 95 -8.30 -6.72 5.18
C LEU A 95 -8.90 -7.47 6.37
N ARG A 96 -9.16 -6.75 7.45
CA ARG A 96 -9.80 -7.26 8.67
C ARG A 96 -10.88 -6.29 9.15
N GLY A 97 -11.70 -6.73 10.11
CA GLY A 97 -12.68 -5.88 10.77
C GLY A 97 -13.60 -5.11 9.81
N SER A 98 -13.64 -3.78 9.95
CA SER A 98 -14.49 -2.91 9.14
C SER A 98 -14.07 -2.86 7.67
N ALA A 99 -12.77 -2.96 7.39
CA ALA A 99 -12.23 -2.95 6.03
C ALA A 99 -12.61 -4.21 5.24
N ALA A 100 -12.64 -5.38 5.89
CA ALA A 100 -13.03 -6.63 5.24
C ALA A 100 -14.47 -6.61 4.68
N LYS A 101 -15.36 -5.76 5.21
CA LYS A 101 -16.73 -5.63 4.71
C LYS A 101 -16.78 -5.16 3.25
N ILE A 102 -15.75 -4.46 2.77
CA ILE A 102 -15.69 -4.01 1.38
C ILE A 102 -15.62 -5.16 0.38
N LEU A 103 -15.11 -6.31 0.80
CA LEU A 103 -15.04 -7.51 -0.04
C LEU A 103 -16.43 -8.06 -0.39
N GLN A 104 -17.45 -7.74 0.41
CA GLN A 104 -18.84 -8.10 0.12
C GLN A 104 -19.52 -7.13 -0.85
N GLU A 105 -19.00 -5.90 -0.95
CA GLU A 105 -19.55 -4.84 -1.81
C GLU A 105 -19.02 -4.95 -3.25
N ILE A 106 -17.89 -5.64 -3.44
CA ILE A 106 -17.25 -5.85 -4.74
C ILE A 106 -17.73 -7.18 -5.35
N PRO A 107 -18.13 -7.20 -6.64
CA PRO A 107 -18.46 -8.44 -7.34
C PRO A 107 -17.29 -9.45 -7.33
N ALA A 108 -17.60 -10.74 -7.14
CA ALA A 108 -16.59 -11.78 -6.96
C ALA A 108 -15.62 -11.91 -8.15
N ASP A 109 -16.08 -11.68 -9.37
CA ASP A 109 -15.30 -11.65 -10.60
C ASP A 109 -14.30 -10.48 -10.67
N LYS A 110 -14.47 -9.47 -9.81
CA LYS A 110 -13.62 -8.27 -9.72
C LYS A 110 -12.73 -8.23 -8.49
N LEU A 111 -12.83 -9.20 -7.59
CA LEU A 111 -11.96 -9.29 -6.41
C LEU A 111 -10.50 -9.60 -6.75
N THR A 112 -10.23 -10.06 -7.97
CA THR A 112 -8.87 -10.27 -8.48
C THR A 112 -8.31 -9.05 -9.21
N ASP A 113 -9.12 -8.01 -9.44
CA ASP A 113 -8.67 -6.75 -10.02
C ASP A 113 -8.20 -5.80 -8.92
N LEU A 114 -6.89 -5.58 -8.87
CA LEU A 114 -6.24 -4.68 -7.92
C LEU A 114 -6.86 -3.28 -7.97
N THR A 115 -7.14 -2.77 -9.17
CA THR A 115 -7.63 -1.40 -9.36
C THR A 115 -9.01 -1.22 -8.74
N THR A 116 -9.90 -2.21 -8.89
CA THR A 116 -11.23 -2.19 -8.30
C THR A 116 -11.16 -2.21 -6.77
N LEU A 117 -10.32 -3.07 -6.19
CA LEU A 117 -10.10 -3.13 -4.74
C LEU A 117 -9.57 -1.81 -4.18
N GLU A 118 -8.54 -1.24 -4.80
CA GLU A 118 -7.95 0.03 -4.37
C GLU A 118 -8.97 1.17 -4.44
N LYS A 119 -9.75 1.27 -5.53
CA LYS A 119 -10.78 2.32 -5.67
C LYS A 119 -11.86 2.21 -4.62
N ALA A 120 -12.30 0.99 -4.30
CA ALA A 120 -13.28 0.78 -3.25
C ALA A 120 -12.71 1.22 -1.89
N LEU A 121 -11.49 0.78 -1.57
CA LEU A 121 -10.82 1.14 -0.31
C LEU A 121 -10.58 2.65 -0.20
N GLU A 122 -10.14 3.30 -1.28
CA GLU A 122 -10.01 4.75 -1.37
C GLU A 122 -11.35 5.46 -1.16
N SER A 123 -12.42 4.96 -1.78
CA SER A 123 -13.75 5.57 -1.64
C SER A 123 -14.27 5.52 -0.20
N ARG A 124 -13.94 4.46 0.55
CA ARG A 124 -14.49 4.22 1.90
C ARG A 124 -13.56 4.70 3.01
N PHE A 125 -12.25 4.53 2.84
CA PHE A 125 -11.22 4.81 3.85
C PHE A 125 -10.21 5.86 3.40
N GLY A 126 -10.35 6.42 2.20
CA GLY A 126 -9.54 7.53 1.74
C GLY A 126 -9.67 8.73 2.65
N ASP A 127 -8.73 9.67 2.50
CA ASP A 127 -8.49 10.73 3.46
C ASP A 127 -9.70 11.67 3.67
N ASN A 128 -10.67 11.67 2.75
CA ASN A 128 -11.94 12.40 2.89
C ASN A 128 -12.84 11.82 4.00
N HIS A 129 -13.04 10.50 4.05
CA HIS A 129 -13.91 9.89 5.05
C HIS A 129 -13.25 9.96 6.44
N LEU A 130 -11.94 9.74 6.49
CA LEU A 130 -11.17 9.88 7.71
C LEU A 130 -11.19 11.33 8.24
N ARG A 131 -11.11 12.33 7.36
CA ARG A 131 -11.34 13.74 7.74
C ARG A 131 -12.73 13.98 8.30
N GLN A 132 -13.78 13.44 7.68
CA GLN A 132 -15.15 13.55 8.21
C GLN A 132 -15.31 12.89 9.58
N PHE A 133 -14.67 11.75 9.79
CA PHE A 133 -14.60 11.08 11.10
C PHE A 133 -13.97 12.01 12.15
N TYR A 134 -12.79 12.56 11.90
CA TYR A 134 -12.12 13.48 12.84
C TYR A 134 -12.91 14.78 13.06
N ARG A 135 -13.60 15.30 12.04
CA ARG A 135 -14.52 16.45 12.20
C ARG A 135 -15.68 16.12 13.13
N THR A 136 -16.19 14.89 13.07
CA THR A 136 -17.26 14.44 13.95
C THR A 136 -16.74 14.25 15.38
N GLU A 137 -15.57 13.63 15.52
CA GLU A 137 -14.90 13.43 16.81
C GLU A 137 -14.59 14.77 17.50
N LEU A 138 -14.12 15.79 16.77
CA LEU A 138 -13.95 17.16 17.28
C LEU A 138 -15.25 17.74 17.85
N LYS A 139 -16.37 17.61 17.12
CA LYS A 139 -17.66 18.16 17.54
C LYS A 139 -18.20 17.52 18.82
N THR A 140 -17.97 16.23 18.99
CA THR A 140 -18.47 15.46 20.14
C THR A 140 -17.47 15.41 21.29
N ARG A 141 -16.21 15.83 21.10
CA ARG A 141 -15.18 15.80 22.12
C ARG A 141 -15.56 16.63 23.35
N ARG A 142 -15.54 15.99 24.52
CA ARG A 142 -15.73 16.63 25.83
C ARG A 142 -14.67 16.12 26.81
N GLN A 143 -14.26 16.95 27.76
CA GLN A 143 -13.30 16.61 28.80
C GLN A 143 -13.81 15.42 29.64
N GLN A 144 -12.98 14.38 29.75
CA GLN A 144 -13.32 13.20 30.55
C GLN A 144 -13.13 13.46 32.05
N PRO A 145 -13.82 12.73 32.94
CA PRO A 145 -13.56 12.81 34.38
C PRO A 145 -12.09 12.49 34.69
N GLY A 146 -11.39 13.42 35.37
CA GLY A 146 -9.97 13.26 35.71
C GLY A 146 -8.99 13.57 34.57
N GLU A 147 -9.48 13.94 33.38
CA GLU A 147 -8.63 14.40 32.29
C GLU A 147 -8.13 15.83 32.53
N SER A 148 -6.81 16.03 32.41
CA SER A 148 -6.20 17.36 32.50
C SER A 148 -6.49 18.20 31.26
N LEU A 149 -6.53 19.53 31.43
CA LEU A 149 -6.75 20.46 30.31
C LEU A 149 -5.64 20.37 29.25
N GLN A 150 -4.41 20.04 29.63
CA GLN A 150 -3.32 19.85 28.68
C GLN A 150 -3.53 18.62 27.80
N VAL A 151 -4.01 17.51 28.36
CA VAL A 151 -4.32 16.28 27.61
C VAL A 151 -5.49 16.55 26.65
N LEU A 152 -6.54 17.23 27.12
CA LEU A 152 -7.64 17.67 26.26
C LEU A 152 -7.15 18.55 25.11
N ALA A 153 -6.34 19.57 25.40
CA ALA A 153 -5.80 20.49 24.39
C ALA A 153 -4.93 19.78 23.35
N ALA A 154 -4.07 18.85 23.79
CA ALA A 154 -3.23 18.05 22.89
C ALA A 154 -4.08 17.21 21.94
N ASP A 155 -5.12 16.56 22.45
CA ASP A 155 -6.02 15.73 21.64
C ASP A 155 -6.87 16.56 20.68
N VAL A 156 -7.42 17.70 21.12
CA VAL A 156 -8.14 18.65 20.23
C VAL A 156 -7.22 19.17 19.13
N GLY A 157 -5.97 19.54 19.46
CA GLY A 157 -4.99 20.00 18.46
C GLY A 157 -4.61 18.90 17.45
N ARG A 158 -4.45 17.66 17.92
CA ARG A 158 -4.23 16.48 17.06
C ARG A 158 -5.41 16.28 16.11
N LEU A 159 -6.64 16.23 16.63
CA LEU A 159 -7.83 16.05 15.82
C LEU A 159 -8.03 17.18 14.81
N MET A 160 -7.73 18.44 15.18
CA MET A 160 -7.82 19.59 14.27
C MET A 160 -6.84 19.46 13.10
N SER A 161 -5.60 19.05 13.39
CA SER A 161 -4.57 18.84 12.37
C SER A 161 -4.96 17.75 11.37
N LEU A 162 -5.70 16.73 11.83
CA LEU A 162 -6.18 15.64 11.00
C LEU A 162 -7.48 15.97 10.23
N ALA A 163 -8.36 16.79 10.81
CA ALA A 163 -9.68 17.14 10.25
C ALA A 163 -9.65 18.30 9.24
N TYR A 164 -8.67 19.20 9.37
CA TYR A 164 -8.57 20.47 8.62
C TYR A 164 -7.12 20.77 8.20
N ALA A 165 -6.41 19.75 7.71
CA ALA A 165 -5.03 19.86 7.22
C ALA A 165 -4.90 20.87 6.06
N GLU A 166 -5.97 21.07 5.29
CA GLU A 166 -6.06 21.99 4.15
C GLU A 166 -6.27 23.46 4.55
N CYS A 167 -6.71 23.73 5.78
CA CYS A 167 -7.00 25.10 6.21
C CYS A 167 -5.70 25.85 6.54
N PRO A 168 -5.64 27.18 6.30
CA PRO A 168 -4.55 28.03 6.78
C PRO A 168 -4.31 27.88 8.29
N LEU A 169 -3.05 28.03 8.71
CA LEU A 169 -2.63 27.77 10.10
C LEU A 169 -3.37 28.66 11.11
N ASP A 170 -3.52 29.95 10.80
CA ASP A 170 -4.21 30.95 11.60
C ASP A 170 -5.71 30.62 11.81
N VAL A 171 -6.38 30.16 10.74
CA VAL A 171 -7.76 29.67 10.80
C VAL A 171 -7.83 28.43 11.67
N ARG A 172 -6.89 27.51 11.50
CA ARG A 172 -6.83 26.26 12.26
C ARG A 172 -6.60 26.52 13.75
N GLU A 173 -5.69 27.41 14.11
CA GLU A 173 -5.40 27.76 15.51
C GLU A 173 -6.60 28.40 16.21
N SER A 174 -7.30 29.29 15.50
CA SER A 174 -8.51 29.95 16.01
C SER A 174 -9.64 28.93 16.24
N LEU A 175 -9.88 28.05 15.27
CA LEU A 175 -10.85 26.95 15.43
C LEU A 175 -10.44 25.99 16.56
N THR A 176 -9.15 25.67 16.68
CA THR A 176 -8.65 24.78 17.74
C THR A 176 -8.97 25.33 19.13
N ALA A 177 -8.75 26.64 19.33
CA ALA A 177 -9.09 27.31 20.57
C ALA A 177 -10.59 27.19 20.88
N GLN A 178 -11.44 27.45 19.89
CA GLN A 178 -12.90 27.38 20.07
C GLN A 178 -13.38 25.97 20.43
N TYR A 179 -12.93 24.94 19.71
CA TYR A 179 -13.26 23.55 20.03
C TYR A 179 -12.72 23.12 21.40
N PHE A 180 -11.54 23.59 21.79
CA PHE A 180 -10.99 23.31 23.12
C PHE A 180 -11.90 23.89 24.21
N VAL A 181 -12.26 25.17 24.10
CA VAL A 181 -13.14 25.83 25.08
C VAL A 181 -14.51 25.15 25.14
N ASP A 182 -15.08 24.76 24.00
CA ASP A 182 -16.35 24.04 23.92
C ASP A 182 -16.30 22.64 24.54
N ALA A 183 -15.11 22.03 24.59
CA ALA A 183 -14.89 20.72 25.17
C ALA A 183 -14.70 20.72 26.70
N ILE A 184 -14.38 21.88 27.31
CA ILE A 184 -14.21 22.01 28.77
C ILE A 184 -15.51 21.65 29.50
N LYS A 185 -15.42 20.79 30.52
CA LYS A 185 -16.59 20.30 31.28
C LYS A 185 -17.11 21.35 32.26
N GLU A 186 -16.23 22.11 32.90
CA GLU A 186 -16.57 23.12 33.89
C GLU A 186 -17.15 24.36 33.22
N LYS A 187 -18.45 24.63 33.46
CA LYS A 187 -19.18 25.71 32.78
C LYS A 187 -18.65 27.10 33.09
N GLU A 188 -18.18 27.34 34.31
CA GLU A 188 -17.65 28.64 34.72
C GLU A 188 -16.33 28.95 33.99
N THR A 189 -15.39 28.01 34.00
CA THR A 189 -14.13 28.07 33.24
C THR A 189 -14.36 28.15 31.73
N GLN A 190 -15.36 27.43 31.20
CA GLN A 190 -15.76 27.54 29.80
C GLN A 190 -16.25 28.96 29.46
N LEU A 191 -17.17 29.52 30.25
CA LEU A 191 -17.74 30.84 29.99
C LEU A 191 -16.71 31.96 30.14
N SER A 192 -15.85 31.91 31.16
CA SER A 192 -14.78 32.89 31.36
C SER A 192 -13.78 32.88 30.19
N THR A 193 -13.43 31.69 29.70
CA THR A 193 -12.50 31.53 28.57
C THR A 193 -13.14 31.97 27.24
N ARG A 194 -14.45 31.75 27.03
CA ARG A 194 -15.17 32.23 25.83
C ARG A 194 -15.23 33.75 25.73
N LEU A 195 -15.35 34.44 26.85
CA LEU A 195 -15.50 35.90 26.88
C LEU A 195 -14.25 36.68 26.47
N MET A 196 -13.09 36.01 26.39
CA MET A 196 -11.80 36.68 26.12
C MET A 196 -11.38 36.71 24.64
N ASP A 197 -12.19 36.21 23.69
CA ASP A 197 -11.84 36.12 22.25
C ASP A 197 -10.39 35.67 22.03
N LEU A 198 -10.01 34.56 22.69
CA LEU A 198 -8.63 34.09 22.72
C LEU A 198 -8.20 33.58 21.34
N MET A 199 -7.27 34.31 20.72
CA MET A 199 -6.60 33.88 19.50
C MET A 199 -5.61 32.76 19.84
N GLY A 200 -5.98 31.53 19.46
CA GLY A 200 -5.10 30.37 19.49
C GLY A 200 -5.17 29.50 20.76
N LEU A 201 -4.90 28.20 20.57
CA LEU A 201 -5.02 27.16 21.59
C LEU A 201 -4.15 27.41 22.83
N LYS A 202 -2.93 27.93 22.64
CA LYS A 202 -2.00 28.21 23.75
C LYS A 202 -2.57 29.26 24.71
N SER A 203 -3.17 30.32 24.16
CA SER A 203 -3.78 31.41 24.93
C SER A 203 -4.99 30.90 25.71
N ALA A 204 -5.85 30.10 25.06
CA ALA A 204 -7.00 29.45 25.70
C ALA A 204 -6.58 28.54 26.86
N LEU A 205 -5.63 27.65 26.64
CA LEU A 205 -5.14 26.73 27.66
C LEU A 205 -4.51 27.48 28.85
N ALA A 206 -3.67 28.48 28.60
CA ALA A 206 -3.01 29.23 29.66
C ALA A 206 -4.01 30.01 30.54
N TYR A 207 -5.11 30.49 29.95
CA TYR A 207 -6.16 31.17 30.71
C TYR A 207 -7.02 30.20 31.52
N SER A 208 -7.46 29.09 30.94
CA SER A 208 -8.29 28.09 31.64
C SER A 208 -7.60 27.38 32.80
N MET A 209 -6.27 27.54 32.92
CA MET A 209 -5.47 26.98 34.02
C MET A 209 -5.25 27.96 35.19
N LYS A 210 -5.75 29.20 35.11
CA LYS A 210 -5.70 30.19 36.20
C LYS A 210 -6.81 29.95 37.22
#